data_AF-A0A4P7AJ37-F1
#
_entry.id   AF-A0A4P7AJ37-F1
#
_cell.length_a   1.000
_cell.length_b   1.000
_cell.length_c   1.000
_cell.angle_alpha   90.00
_cell.angle_beta   90.00
_cell.angle_gamma   90.00
#
_symmetry.space_group_name_H-M   'P 1'
#
loop_
_entity.id
_entity.type
_entity.pdbx_description
1 polymer ?
#
loop_
_entity_poly.entity_id
_entity_poly.type
_entity_poly.pdbx_seq_one_letter_code
_entity_poly.pdbx_strand_id
1 'polypeptide(L)'
;MCDFSGSMEGLPLYNSMGLGMFLAHQNQGVFKNVLIEFESQPKFIKLKGNFIDDFNILKTHDAIGTTNIDLVFKKIILSMKNNNNFSDNPKYILIISDMEFNQATSNNQDSNFEHWKNEFKSYNLELPKIIFWNVDFDIDQSFPVVKNEKNVVLISGFSTHILKDLFNIES
;
A
#
# COMPACT_ATOMS: atom_id res chain seq x y z
N MET A 1 -1.37 -1.14 1.74
CA MET A 1 -1.91 0.20 1.98
C MET A 1 -3.03 0.40 0.97
N CYS A 2 -4.22 0.77 1.41
CA CYS A 2 -5.43 0.89 0.57
C CYS A 2 -6.01 2.30 0.65
N ASP A 3 -6.29 2.86 -0.51
CA ASP A 3 -7.05 4.11 -0.67
C ASP A 3 -8.55 3.76 -0.62
N PHE A 4 -9.28 4.44 0.25
CA PHE A 4 -10.73 4.34 0.40
C PHE A 4 -11.42 5.69 0.22
N SER A 5 -10.70 6.71 -0.26
CA SER A 5 -11.20 8.07 -0.44
C SER A 5 -12.36 8.14 -1.44
N GLY A 6 -13.07 9.26 -1.46
CA GLY A 6 -14.24 9.45 -2.33
C GLY A 6 -13.96 9.30 -3.82
N SER A 7 -12.73 9.52 -4.30
CA SER A 7 -12.37 9.30 -5.71
C SER A 7 -12.41 7.82 -6.10
N MET A 8 -12.26 6.93 -5.11
CA MET A 8 -12.34 5.48 -5.30
C MET A 8 -13.79 4.97 -5.37
N GLU A 9 -14.80 5.82 -5.14
CA GLU A 9 -16.21 5.39 -5.04
C GLU A 9 -16.64 4.51 -6.23
N GLY A 10 -17.30 3.39 -5.92
CA GLY A 10 -17.69 2.38 -6.91
C GLY A 10 -16.68 1.24 -7.01
N LEU A 11 -16.38 0.80 -8.23
CA LEU A 11 -15.56 -0.39 -8.49
C LEU A 11 -14.12 -0.29 -7.94
N PRO A 12 -13.41 0.85 -8.04
CA PRO A 12 -12.05 0.98 -7.51
C PRO A 12 -11.97 0.74 -6.00
N LEU A 13 -12.94 1.23 -5.22
CA LEU A 13 -13.05 1.02 -3.77
C LEU A 13 -13.14 -0.48 -3.44
N TYR A 14 -14.04 -1.20 -4.12
CA TYR A 14 -14.20 -2.64 -3.90
C TYR A 14 -12.96 -3.43 -4.32
N ASN A 15 -12.28 -3.03 -5.39
CA ASN A 15 -11.00 -3.62 -5.81
C ASN A 15 -9.91 -3.39 -4.74
N SER A 16 -9.80 -2.16 -4.23
CA SER A 16 -8.87 -1.77 -3.16
C SER A 16 -9.12 -2.58 -1.88
N MET A 17 -10.37 -2.71 -1.45
CA MET A 17 -10.77 -3.52 -0.30
C MET A 17 -10.44 -5.00 -0.52
N GLY A 18 -10.86 -5.58 -1.65
CA GLY A 18 -10.68 -7.01 -1.93
C GLY A 18 -9.22 -7.42 -2.00
N LEU A 19 -8.40 -6.68 -2.74
CA LEU A 19 -6.95 -6.91 -2.84
C LEU A 19 -6.26 -6.67 -1.49
N GLY A 20 -6.62 -5.58 -0.81
CA GLY A 20 -6.07 -5.24 0.49
C GLY A 20 -6.30 -6.34 1.52
N MET A 21 -7.53 -6.84 1.63
CA MET A 21 -7.88 -7.94 2.52
C MET A 21 -7.10 -9.21 2.19
N PHE A 22 -7.11 -9.61 0.91
CA PHE A 22 -6.40 -10.82 0.46
C PHE A 22 -4.92 -10.78 0.82
N LEU A 23 -4.24 -9.67 0.52
CA LEU A 23 -2.80 -9.52 0.78
C LEU A 23 -2.48 -9.38 2.27
N ALA A 24 -3.33 -8.68 3.03
CA ALA A 24 -3.18 -8.61 4.48
C ALA A 24 -3.22 -10.00 5.13
N HIS A 25 -4.02 -10.92 4.60
CA HIS A 25 -4.06 -12.31 5.05
C HIS A 25 -2.79 -13.10 4.70
N GLN A 26 -2.02 -12.69 3.69
CA GLN A 26 -0.76 -13.36 3.31
C GLN A 26 0.45 -12.84 4.09
N ASN A 27 0.35 -11.66 4.70
CA ASN A 27 1.41 -11.10 5.54
C ASN A 27 1.78 -12.03 6.71
N GLN A 28 2.91 -11.74 7.36
CA GLN A 28 3.41 -12.46 8.54
C GLN A 28 3.76 -11.48 9.66
N GLY A 29 4.08 -12.02 10.84
CA GLY A 29 4.51 -11.25 12.00
C GLY A 29 3.53 -10.14 12.41
N VAL A 30 4.07 -8.97 12.74
CA VAL A 30 3.28 -7.82 13.24
C VAL A 30 2.28 -7.27 12.21
N PHE A 31 2.49 -7.53 10.92
CA PHE A 31 1.61 -7.09 9.84
C PHE A 31 0.62 -8.16 9.36
N LYS A 32 0.60 -9.35 9.99
CA LYS A 32 -0.40 -10.40 9.71
C LYS A 32 -1.80 -9.84 9.91
N ASN A 33 -2.66 -9.95 8.91
CA ASN A 33 -4.04 -9.45 8.95
C ASN A 33 -4.12 -7.95 9.29
N VAL A 34 -3.08 -7.16 8.97
CA VAL A 34 -3.12 -5.70 9.12
C VAL A 34 -3.29 -5.08 7.76
N LEU A 35 -4.39 -4.36 7.58
CA LEU A 35 -4.62 -3.47 6.46
C LEU A 35 -4.35 -2.04 6.90
N ILE A 36 -3.62 -1.28 6.08
CA ILE A 36 -3.35 0.12 6.35
C ILE A 36 -4.17 0.94 5.38
N GLU A 37 -5.08 1.72 5.90
CA GLU A 37 -5.80 2.76 5.18
C GLU A 37 -5.02 4.07 5.32
N PHE A 38 -4.81 4.78 4.21
CA PHE A 38 -3.88 5.91 4.15
C PHE A 38 -4.54 7.23 3.73
N GLU A 39 -5.55 7.65 4.48
CA GLU A 39 -6.06 9.03 4.38
C GLU A 39 -5.26 10.01 5.25
N SER A 40 -5.86 11.17 5.58
CA SER A 40 -5.23 12.25 6.35
C SER A 40 -4.75 11.80 7.73
N GLN A 41 -5.42 10.80 8.30
CA GLN A 41 -5.03 10.10 9.50
C GLN A 41 -4.99 8.59 9.21
N PRO A 42 -3.81 8.02 8.96
CA PRO A 42 -3.74 6.63 8.53
C PRO A 42 -4.17 5.67 9.64
N LYS A 43 -5.03 4.71 9.30
CA LYS A 43 -5.58 3.73 10.23
C LYS A 43 -4.98 2.35 9.96
N PHE A 44 -4.52 1.70 11.02
CA PHE A 44 -4.03 0.32 10.99
C PHE A 44 -5.18 -0.56 11.44
N ILE A 45 -5.85 -1.19 10.48
CA ILE A 45 -7.05 -1.98 10.69
C ILE A 45 -6.63 -3.44 10.87
N LYS A 46 -6.87 -3.98 12.06
CA LYS A 46 -6.66 -5.40 12.34
C LYS A 46 -7.86 -6.21 11.87
N LEU A 47 -7.65 -6.96 10.80
CA LEU A 47 -8.61 -7.88 10.22
C LEU A 47 -8.71 -9.17 11.04
N LYS A 48 -9.88 -9.81 10.97
CA LYS A 48 -10.23 -11.10 11.57
C LYS A 48 -9.65 -12.28 10.81
N GLY A 49 -9.33 -12.11 9.51
CA GLY A 49 -8.80 -13.20 8.69
C GLY A 49 -9.87 -14.01 7.97
N ASN A 50 -11.10 -13.51 7.92
CA ASN A 50 -12.17 -14.10 7.12
C ASN A 50 -12.90 -13.01 6.35
N PHE A 51 -13.31 -13.34 5.13
CA PHE A 51 -13.74 -12.35 4.15
C PHE A 51 -14.97 -11.54 4.60
N ILE A 52 -15.98 -12.19 5.18
CA ILE A 52 -17.24 -11.51 5.52
C ILE A 52 -17.04 -10.52 6.67
N ASP A 53 -16.36 -10.93 7.74
CA ASP A 53 -16.11 -10.03 8.87
C ASP A 53 -15.19 -8.87 8.47
N ASP A 54 -14.17 -9.16 7.67
CA ASP A 54 -13.22 -8.16 7.21
C ASP A 54 -13.88 -7.15 6.29
N PHE A 55 -14.73 -7.60 5.35
CA PHE A 55 -15.52 -6.71 4.53
C PHE A 55 -16.48 -5.84 5.37
N ASN A 56 -17.09 -6.42 6.40
CA ASN A 56 -17.96 -5.67 7.31
C ASN A 56 -17.21 -4.62 8.14
N ILE A 57 -15.94 -4.86 8.46
CA ILE A 57 -15.06 -3.86 9.12
C ILE A 57 -14.73 -2.72 8.15
N LEU A 58 -14.45 -3.04 6.88
CA LEU A 58 -14.02 -2.05 5.90
C LEU A 58 -15.17 -1.23 5.32
N LYS A 59 -16.37 -1.81 5.14
CA LYS A 59 -17.52 -1.07 4.57
C LYS A 59 -18.04 0.07 5.45
N THR A 60 -17.73 0.04 6.75
CA THR A 60 -18.12 1.11 7.69
C THR A 60 -17.13 2.28 7.65
N HIS A 61 -16.18 2.26 6.71
CA HIS A 61 -15.20 3.30 6.59
C HIS A 61 -15.84 4.60 6.09
N ASP A 62 -15.56 5.69 6.78
CA ASP A 62 -15.94 7.05 6.38
C ASP A 62 -14.64 7.77 6.04
N ALA A 63 -14.44 7.93 4.74
CA ALA A 63 -13.18 8.29 4.14
C ALA A 63 -13.26 9.76 3.69
N ILE A 64 -12.71 10.66 4.51
CA ILE A 64 -12.80 12.10 4.32
C ILE A 64 -11.43 12.71 4.63
N GLY A 65 -10.66 13.07 3.61
CA GLY A 65 -9.44 13.84 3.79
C GLY A 65 -8.43 13.76 2.64
N THR A 66 -7.24 14.33 2.87
CA THR A 66 -6.10 14.29 1.97
C THR A 66 -5.11 13.18 2.36
N THR A 67 -4.34 12.64 1.43
CA THR A 67 -3.40 11.54 1.70
C THR A 67 -2.11 11.99 2.39
N ASN A 68 -1.69 11.31 3.46
CA ASN A 68 -0.39 11.56 4.13
C ASN A 68 0.45 10.28 4.28
N ILE A 69 1.30 10.00 3.29
CA ILE A 69 2.16 8.81 3.25
C ILE A 69 3.29 8.87 4.29
N ASP A 70 3.83 10.04 4.58
CA ASP A 70 4.91 10.20 5.57
C ASP A 70 4.46 9.70 6.95
N LEU A 71 3.24 10.05 7.36
CA LEU A 71 2.65 9.56 8.62
C LEU A 71 2.47 8.04 8.61
N VAL A 72 2.13 7.45 7.47
CA VAL A 72 2.03 5.99 7.34
C VAL A 72 3.39 5.34 7.54
N PHE A 73 4.41 5.85 6.85
CA PHE A 73 5.77 5.29 6.90
C PHE A 73 6.35 5.38 8.30
N LYS A 74 6.14 6.50 8.99
CA LYS A 74 6.48 6.63 10.41
C LYS A 74 5.82 5.56 11.28
N LYS A 75 4.53 5.27 11.08
CA LYS A 75 3.83 4.20 11.81
C LYS A 75 4.35 2.80 11.46
N ILE A 76 4.71 2.56 10.20
CA ILE A 76 5.34 1.30 9.75
C ILE A 76 6.69 1.11 10.46
N ILE A 77 7.56 2.13 10.44
CA ILE A 77 8.85 2.14 11.13
C ILE A 77 8.67 1.81 12.61
N LEU A 78 7.75 2.47 13.30
CA LEU A 78 7.49 2.23 14.72
C LEU A 78 7.00 0.79 14.97
N SER A 79 6.16 0.25 14.09
CA SER A 79 5.69 -1.13 14.18
C SER A 79 6.83 -2.14 13.98
N MET A 80 7.74 -1.88 13.05
CA MET A 80 8.93 -2.70 12.80
C MET A 80 9.91 -2.64 13.98
N LYS A 81 10.12 -1.46 14.58
CA LYS A 81 11.03 -1.30 15.73
C LYS A 81 10.55 -2.00 16.99
N ASN A 82 9.23 -2.06 17.19
CA ASN A 82 8.63 -2.74 18.32
C ASN A 82 8.54 -4.26 18.09
N ASN A 83 8.91 -4.76 16.91
CA ASN A 83 8.96 -6.17 16.61
C ASN A 83 10.32 -6.75 16.99
N ASN A 84 10.31 -7.86 17.75
CA ASN A 84 11.54 -8.55 18.15
C ASN A 84 12.13 -9.41 17.02
N ASN A 85 11.38 -9.64 15.92
CA ASN A 85 11.81 -10.46 14.80
C ASN A 85 11.95 -9.66 13.50
N PHE A 86 13.16 -9.22 13.20
CA PHE A 86 13.47 -8.44 12.00
C PHE A 86 13.22 -9.21 10.69
N SER A 87 13.19 -10.56 10.69
CA SER A 87 12.86 -11.33 9.48
C SER A 87 11.42 -11.13 9.03
N ASP A 88 10.55 -10.66 9.93
CA ASP A 88 9.13 -10.42 9.65
C ASP A 88 8.87 -9.01 9.13
N ASN A 89 9.92 -8.21 8.96
CA ASN A 89 9.81 -6.88 8.37
C ASN A 89 9.34 -6.99 6.91
N PRO A 90 8.43 -6.12 6.46
CA PRO A 90 7.90 -6.18 5.12
C PRO A 90 9.00 -5.89 4.10
N LYS A 91 9.13 -6.77 3.09
CA LYS A 91 10.02 -6.54 1.94
C LYS A 91 9.40 -5.60 0.91
N TYR A 92 8.07 -5.51 0.90
CA TYR A 92 7.28 -4.75 -0.04
C TYR A 92 6.25 -3.89 0.71
N ILE A 93 6.05 -2.67 0.24
CA ILE A 93 4.90 -1.84 0.57
C ILE A 93 4.07 -1.70 -0.69
N LEU A 94 2.89 -2.33 -0.69
CA LEU A 94 1.91 -2.16 -1.76
C LEU A 94 0.95 -1.01 -1.43
N ILE A 95 0.81 -0.06 -2.35
CA ILE A 95 -0.10 1.08 -2.28
C ILE A 95 -1.13 0.92 -3.39
N ILE A 96 -2.38 0.70 -3.02
CA ILE A 96 -3.50 0.49 -3.95
C ILE A 96 -4.35 1.75 -3.99
N SER A 97 -4.46 2.40 -5.15
CA SER A 97 -5.24 3.64 -5.37
C SER A 97 -5.65 3.80 -6.84
N ASP A 98 -6.29 4.91 -7.18
CA ASP A 98 -6.64 5.37 -8.54
C ASP A 98 -5.53 6.21 -9.21
N MET A 99 -4.36 6.33 -8.55
CA MET A 99 -3.23 7.19 -8.93
C MET A 99 -3.47 8.71 -8.93
N GLU A 100 -4.53 9.21 -8.29
CA GLU A 100 -4.65 10.66 -8.02
C GLU A 100 -3.50 11.17 -7.10
N PHE A 101 -2.71 10.24 -6.56
CA PHE A 101 -1.43 10.46 -5.87
C PHE A 101 -0.38 11.24 -6.68
N ASN A 102 -0.59 11.43 -7.98
CA ASN A 102 0.24 12.30 -8.80
C ASN A 102 0.41 13.68 -8.17
N GLN A 103 -0.56 14.31 -7.50
CA GLN A 103 -0.31 15.63 -6.88
C GLN A 103 0.70 15.62 -5.72
N ALA A 104 0.81 14.52 -4.98
CA ALA A 104 1.78 14.38 -3.89
C ALA A 104 3.20 14.06 -4.40
N THR A 105 3.33 13.72 -5.69
CA THR A 105 4.57 13.22 -6.29
C THR A 105 5.03 13.98 -7.53
N SER A 106 4.14 14.68 -8.23
CA SER A 106 4.31 15.16 -9.61
C SER A 106 5.44 16.15 -9.83
N ASN A 107 5.94 16.79 -8.77
CA ASN A 107 7.07 17.72 -8.89
C ASN A 107 8.35 17.23 -8.22
N ASN A 108 8.36 16.07 -7.55
CA ASN A 108 9.45 15.71 -6.63
C ASN A 108 9.47 14.24 -6.15
N GLN A 109 9.01 13.27 -6.96
CA GLN A 109 9.10 11.83 -6.61
C GLN A 109 10.47 11.45 -6.05
N ASP A 110 11.53 11.88 -6.73
CA ASP A 110 12.90 11.62 -6.32
C ASP A 110 13.22 12.17 -4.92
N SER A 111 12.71 13.35 -4.54
CA SER A 111 12.93 13.87 -3.19
C SER A 111 12.13 13.13 -2.14
N ASN A 112 10.91 12.68 -2.45
CA ASN A 112 10.08 11.92 -1.51
C ASN A 112 10.68 10.53 -1.23
N PHE A 113 11.16 9.84 -2.28
CA PHE A 113 11.85 8.56 -2.10
C PHE A 113 13.14 8.67 -1.29
N GLU A 114 13.98 9.67 -1.60
CA GLU A 114 15.18 9.91 -0.81
C GLU A 114 14.85 10.32 0.62
N HIS A 115 13.77 11.09 0.83
CA HIS A 115 13.27 11.43 2.16
C HIS A 115 12.90 10.16 2.95
N TRP A 116 12.05 9.30 2.40
CA TRP A 116 11.64 8.04 3.05
C TRP A 116 12.82 7.11 3.29
N LYS A 117 13.72 6.98 2.32
CA LYS A 117 14.94 6.17 2.46
C LYS A 117 15.80 6.66 3.62
N ASN A 118 15.99 7.98 3.74
CA ASN A 118 16.73 8.57 4.85
C ASN A 118 15.99 8.39 6.19
N GLU A 119 14.67 8.49 6.19
CA GLU A 119 13.86 8.26 7.39
C GLU A 119 14.02 6.82 7.89
N PHE A 120 13.79 5.81 7.06
CA PHE A 120 14.00 4.39 7.42
C PHE A 120 15.43 4.13 7.90
N LYS A 121 16.43 4.67 7.18
CA LYS A 121 17.85 4.53 7.54
C LYS A 121 18.17 5.14 8.90
N SER A 122 17.54 6.24 9.30
CA SER A 122 17.72 6.86 10.62
C SER A 122 17.30 5.93 11.78
N TYR A 123 16.49 4.92 11.49
CA TYR A 123 16.08 3.87 12.43
C TYR A 123 16.80 2.53 12.24
N ASN A 124 17.87 2.49 11.43
CA ASN A 124 18.58 1.27 11.03
C ASN A 124 17.67 0.26 10.31
N LEU A 125 16.66 0.73 9.59
CA LEU A 125 15.79 -0.08 8.75
C LEU A 125 16.08 0.20 7.27
N GLU A 126 15.87 -0.81 6.42
CA GLU A 126 15.86 -0.63 4.98
C GLU A 126 14.45 -0.24 4.52
N LEU A 127 14.36 0.68 3.56
CA LEU A 127 13.10 1.04 2.92
C LEU A 127 12.61 -0.17 2.10
N PRO A 128 11.41 -0.73 2.38
CA PRO A 128 10.84 -1.78 1.56
C PRO A 128 10.63 -1.31 0.12
N LYS A 129 10.62 -2.24 -0.84
CA LYS A 129 10.29 -1.90 -2.24
C LYS A 129 8.86 -1.38 -2.29
N ILE A 130 8.64 -0.23 -2.92
CA ILE A 130 7.32 0.39 -2.99
C ILE A 130 6.66 0.00 -4.31
N ILE A 131 5.44 -0.50 -4.23
CA ILE A 131 4.67 -0.93 -5.40
C ILE A 131 3.38 -0.13 -5.42
N PHE A 132 3.19 0.66 -6.46
CA PHE A 132 1.93 1.37 -6.71
C PHE A 132 1.06 0.52 -7.63
N TRP A 133 -0.17 0.29 -7.21
CA TRP A 133 -1.16 -0.46 -7.96
C TRP A 133 -2.36 0.45 -8.24
N ASN A 134 -2.49 0.88 -9.50
CA ASN A 134 -3.68 1.54 -10.00
C ASN A 134 -4.82 0.54 -10.20
N VAL A 135 -5.90 0.71 -9.46
CA VAL A 135 -7.12 -0.11 -9.57
C VAL A 135 -8.30 0.62 -10.22
N ASP A 136 -8.11 1.89 -10.58
CA ASP A 136 -9.06 2.59 -11.43
C ASP A 136 -8.85 2.21 -12.90
N PHE A 137 -9.96 1.87 -13.55
CA PHE A 137 -10.01 1.38 -14.92
C PHE A 137 -10.22 2.50 -15.94
N ASP A 138 -10.65 3.69 -15.51
CA ASP A 138 -11.19 4.73 -16.41
C ASP A 138 -10.13 5.64 -17.04
N ILE A 139 -8.85 5.28 -16.92
CA ILE A 139 -7.77 5.99 -17.59
C ILE A 139 -7.25 5.10 -18.72
N ASP A 140 -7.44 5.55 -19.96
CA ASP A 140 -6.78 5.12 -21.22
C ASP A 140 -5.22 5.06 -21.14
N GLN A 141 -4.66 5.21 -19.95
CA GLN A 141 -3.25 5.07 -19.62
C GLN A 141 -3.11 3.73 -18.90
N SER A 142 -3.13 2.64 -19.68
CA SER A 142 -2.49 1.41 -19.27
C SER A 142 -1.00 1.72 -19.07
N PHE A 143 -0.63 2.17 -17.88
CA PHE A 143 0.77 2.37 -17.55
C PHE A 143 1.42 1.00 -17.58
N PRO A 144 2.41 0.77 -18.46
CA PRO A 144 3.18 -0.46 -18.43
C PRO A 144 3.82 -0.59 -17.04
N VAL A 145 4.24 -1.80 -16.68
CA VAL A 145 5.03 -1.99 -15.46
C VAL A 145 6.33 -1.23 -15.61
N VAL A 146 6.36 0.02 -15.13
CA VAL A 146 7.56 0.85 -15.13
C VAL A 146 8.30 0.50 -13.86
N LYS A 147 9.30 -0.38 -14.01
CA LYS A 147 10.32 -0.59 -12.98
C LYS A 147 11.31 0.56 -13.09
N ASN A 148 11.22 1.53 -12.20
CA ASN A 148 12.27 2.55 -12.10
C ASN A 148 13.47 1.99 -11.33
N GLU A 149 14.67 2.51 -11.58
CA GLU A 149 15.95 2.05 -11.00
C GLU A 149 16.00 2.13 -9.45
N LYS A 150 14.98 2.73 -8.82
CA LYS A 150 14.91 3.07 -7.39
C LYS A 150 13.94 2.21 -6.57
N ASN A 151 13.72 0.95 -6.93
CA ASN A 151 12.85 0.01 -6.19
C ASN A 151 11.35 0.36 -6.19
N VAL A 152 10.87 0.97 -7.28
CA VAL A 152 9.45 1.30 -7.47
C VAL A 152 8.89 0.49 -8.62
N VAL A 153 7.72 -0.12 -8.41
CA VAL A 153 6.98 -0.84 -9.45
C VAL A 153 5.58 -0.23 -9.56
N LEU A 154 5.21 0.17 -10.77
CA LEU A 154 3.85 0.62 -11.10
C LEU A 154 3.08 -0.53 -11.76
N ILE A 155 1.84 -0.74 -11.36
CA ILE A 155 0.97 -1.82 -11.83
C ILE A 155 -0.40 -1.21 -12.14
N SER A 156 -1.04 -1.59 -13.24
CA SER A 156 -2.39 -1.15 -13.60
C SER A 156 -3.33 -2.33 -13.86
N GLY A 157 -4.60 -2.21 -13.44
CA GLY A 157 -5.67 -3.15 -13.71
C GLY A 157 -5.85 -4.28 -12.67
N PHE A 158 -6.91 -5.07 -12.82
CA PHE A 158 -7.27 -6.16 -11.90
C PHE A 158 -7.10 -7.52 -12.59
N SER A 159 -5.90 -8.11 -12.50
CA SER A 159 -5.59 -9.42 -13.09
C SER A 159 -4.89 -10.33 -12.09
N THR A 160 -5.29 -11.60 -12.05
CA THR A 160 -4.64 -12.63 -11.22
C THR A 160 -3.20 -12.92 -11.65
N HIS A 161 -2.81 -12.57 -12.87
CA HIS A 161 -1.43 -12.70 -13.34
C HIS A 161 -0.49 -11.71 -12.63
N ILE A 162 -0.97 -10.49 -12.37
CA ILE A 162 -0.22 -9.47 -11.65
C ILE A 162 0.16 -9.96 -10.24
N LEU A 163 -0.77 -10.65 -9.56
CA LEU A 163 -0.50 -11.24 -8.25
C LEU A 163 0.58 -12.32 -8.33
N LYS A 164 0.53 -13.19 -9.35
CA LYS A 164 1.56 -14.21 -9.56
C LYS A 164 2.93 -13.58 -9.79
N ASP A 165 2.99 -12.56 -10.64
CA ASP A 165 4.23 -11.85 -10.94
C ASP A 165 4.76 -11.15 -9.68
N LEU A 166 3.88 -10.52 -8.88
CA LEU A 166 4.21 -9.89 -7.59
C LEU A 166 4.83 -10.89 -6.60
N PHE A 167 4.25 -12.07 -6.46
CA PHE A 167 4.79 -13.13 -5.60
C PHE A 167 6.12 -13.71 -6.14
N ASN A 168 6.35 -13.61 -7.46
CA ASN A 168 7.55 -14.11 -8.13
C ASN A 168 8.65 -13.06 -8.32
N ILE A 169 8.50 -11.82 -7.80
CA ILE A 169 9.54 -10.76 -7.88
C ILE A 169 10.88 -11.20 -7.22
N GLU A 170 10.90 -12.32 -6.49
CA GLU A 170 12.09 -12.86 -5.80
C GLU A 170 12.61 -14.21 -6.33
N SER A 171 12.05 -14.79 -7.40
CA SER A 171 12.54 -16.06 -7.96
C SER A 171 13.67 -15.89 -8.97
#